data_AF-A0A6I5NAN2-F1
#
_entry.id   AF-A0A6I5NAN2-F1
#
_cell.length_a   1.000
_cell.length_b   1.000
_cell.length_c   1.000
_cell.angle_alpha   90.00
_cell.angle_beta   90.00
_cell.angle_gamma   90.00
#
_symmetry.space_group_name_H-M   'P 1'
#
loop_
_entity.id
_entity.type
_entity.pdbx_description
1 polymer ?
#
loop_
_entity_poly.entity_id
_entity_poly.type
_entity_poly.pdbx_seq_one_letter_code
_entity_poly.pdbx_strand_id
1 'polypeptide(L)'
;MDRVKMNPHRLSFGLAAVSIALAGIAAIAPPLQAQQPSTLAVPERPASLPTANEPTRSGIVDLSETNSPLGIGYIIPSDLDFLEAPEENAAKLEAGWLTDIELPLFATPAGEHWGWLFQGWLVPNGQSALAIGADAAFAMVRTQSALLGFPILESRDDGWLRVQYTETGSAWTHTSYLDLGNLSLTFERWDDLLSNAEQLQFRQAENAQVLRSQPELSRNVITLVRNDSLIEPLEVAGDWVRVRVTRPVEGCQALAGARTEEGWMRWRRNDGGITLWQAAERCG
;
A
#
# COMPACT_ATOMS: atom_id res chain seq x y z
N MET A 1 54.18 -51.30 -10.76
CA MET A 1 53.26 -50.16 -10.57
C MET A 1 51.86 -50.74 -10.52
N ASP A 2 51.43 -51.00 -9.29
CA ASP A 2 50.36 -51.91 -8.92
C ASP A 2 48.97 -51.37 -9.22
N ARG A 3 48.15 -52.21 -9.89
CA ARG A 3 46.69 -52.06 -9.93
C ARG A 3 46.09 -53.13 -9.01
N VAL A 4 45.67 -52.70 -7.83
CA VAL A 4 44.92 -53.53 -6.88
C VAL A 4 43.49 -53.69 -7.41
N LYS A 5 43.12 -54.93 -7.72
CA LYS A 5 41.75 -55.41 -7.86
C LYS A 5 41.14 -55.55 -6.46
N MET A 6 39.92 -55.07 -6.25
CA MET A 6 39.07 -55.57 -5.16
C MET A 6 37.62 -55.80 -5.64
N ASN A 7 37.08 -56.87 -5.06
CA ASN A 7 35.92 -57.67 -5.43
C ASN A 7 34.63 -57.12 -4.77
N PRO A 8 33.42 -57.43 -5.27
CA PRO A 8 32.17 -57.00 -4.67
C PRO A 8 31.70 -58.00 -3.61
N HIS A 9 31.57 -57.56 -2.36
CA HIS A 9 30.86 -58.32 -1.33
C HIS A 9 29.41 -57.84 -1.19
N ARG A 10 28.49 -58.74 -1.53
CA ARG A 10 27.09 -58.74 -1.12
C ARG A 10 27.02 -58.76 0.41
N LEU A 11 26.22 -57.86 0.98
CA LEU A 11 25.70 -57.99 2.34
C LEU A 11 24.17 -57.98 2.27
N SER A 12 23.58 -59.14 2.59
CA SER A 12 22.17 -59.26 2.95
C SER A 12 21.99 -58.74 4.37
N PHE A 13 21.04 -57.83 4.56
CA PHE A 13 20.53 -57.49 5.89
C PHE A 13 19.04 -57.79 5.93
N GLY A 14 18.67 -58.63 6.90
CA GLY A 14 17.29 -59.07 7.11
C GLY A 14 16.39 -57.94 7.58
N LEU A 15 15.16 -57.95 7.08
CA LEU A 15 14.06 -57.19 7.66
C LEU A 15 13.69 -57.81 9.01
N ALA A 16 13.98 -57.09 10.10
CA ALA A 16 13.26 -57.25 11.35
C ALA A 16 12.17 -56.17 11.42
N ALA A 17 10.92 -56.62 11.42
CA ALA A 17 9.77 -55.76 11.66
C ALA A 17 9.81 -55.24 13.10
N VAL A 18 9.99 -53.93 13.28
CA VAL A 18 9.78 -53.27 14.56
C VAL A 18 8.39 -52.63 14.50
N SER A 19 7.46 -53.25 15.22
CA SER A 19 6.17 -52.65 15.55
C SER A 19 6.41 -51.49 16.51
N ILE A 20 6.25 -50.25 16.03
CA ILE A 20 6.18 -49.06 16.89
C ILE A 20 4.71 -48.87 17.27
N ALA A 21 4.45 -49.04 18.56
CA ALA A 21 3.16 -48.78 19.18
C ALA A 21 2.82 -47.29 19.10
N LEU A 22 1.54 -47.00 18.81
CA LEU A 22 0.93 -45.68 18.95
C LEU A 22 1.10 -45.19 20.40
N ALA A 23 1.70 -44.01 20.56
CA ALA A 23 1.65 -43.25 21.79
C ALA A 23 1.30 -41.78 21.48
N GLY A 24 0.11 -41.38 21.91
CA GLY A 24 -0.25 -40.02 22.33
C GLY A 24 -0.01 -38.88 21.35
N ILE A 25 -1.02 -38.55 20.54
CA ILE A 25 -1.17 -37.19 20.04
C ILE A 25 -1.56 -36.32 21.23
N ALA A 26 -0.57 -35.66 21.85
CA ALA A 26 -0.85 -34.54 22.73
C ALA A 26 -1.38 -33.40 21.85
N ALA A 27 -2.64 -33.02 22.06
CA ALA A 27 -3.21 -31.83 21.47
C ALA A 27 -2.36 -30.61 21.90
N ILE A 28 -1.59 -30.07 20.96
CA ILE A 28 -0.95 -28.77 21.14
C ILE A 28 -2.09 -27.77 21.12
N ALA A 29 -2.47 -27.27 22.29
CA ALA A 29 -3.39 -26.16 22.40
C ALA A 29 -2.82 -25.00 21.55
N PRO A 30 -3.65 -24.33 20.71
CA PRO A 30 -3.20 -23.12 20.05
C PRO A 30 -2.69 -22.14 21.11
N PRO A 31 -1.61 -21.38 20.84
CA PRO A 31 -1.16 -20.35 21.76
C PRO A 31 -2.36 -19.44 22.07
N LEU A 32 -2.60 -19.18 23.35
CA LEU A 32 -3.54 -18.16 23.80
C LEU A 32 -3.19 -16.86 23.06
N GLN A 33 -3.95 -16.55 22.00
CA GLN A 33 -4.07 -15.19 21.51
C GLN A 33 -4.62 -14.41 22.70
N ALA A 34 -3.73 -13.71 23.40
CA ALA A 34 -4.13 -12.67 24.31
C ALA A 34 -5.05 -11.75 23.49
N GLN A 35 -6.33 -11.73 23.85
CA GLN A 35 -7.30 -10.81 23.27
C GLN A 35 -6.78 -9.40 23.57
N GLN A 36 -6.04 -8.81 22.62
CA GLN A 36 -5.69 -7.40 22.70
C GLN A 36 -7.01 -6.63 22.72
N PRO A 37 -7.17 -5.68 23.66
CA PRO A 37 -8.38 -4.88 23.73
C PRO A 37 -8.58 -4.19 22.38
N SER A 38 -9.79 -4.33 21.84
CA SER A 38 -10.17 -3.83 20.50
C SER A 38 -10.07 -2.31 20.37
N THR A 39 -9.86 -1.60 21.49
CA THR A 39 -9.74 -0.14 21.55
C THR A 39 -8.59 0.23 22.48
N LEU A 40 -7.56 0.84 21.90
CA LEU A 40 -6.48 1.47 22.67
C LEU A 40 -6.99 2.75 23.34
N ALA A 41 -6.40 3.11 24.48
CA ALA A 41 -6.72 4.36 25.15
C ALA A 41 -6.25 5.55 24.28
N VAL A 42 -7.16 6.47 23.99
CA VAL A 42 -6.84 7.69 23.25
C VAL A 42 -5.87 8.54 24.07
N PRO A 43 -4.72 8.96 23.51
CA PRO A 43 -3.80 9.85 24.20
C PRO A 43 -4.47 11.18 24.56
N GLU A 44 -3.93 11.88 25.56
CA GLU A 44 -4.41 13.23 25.87
C GLU A 44 -4.12 14.19 24.72
N ARG A 45 -5.10 15.04 24.39
CA ARG A 45 -4.93 16.10 23.40
C ARG A 45 -3.99 17.19 23.98
N PRO A 46 -3.27 17.94 23.12
CA PRO A 46 -2.50 19.10 23.55
C PRO A 46 -3.37 20.10 24.33
N ALA A 47 -2.85 20.63 25.44
CA ALA A 47 -3.62 21.52 26.33
C ALA A 47 -4.02 22.86 25.66
N SER A 48 -3.23 23.32 24.69
CA SER A 48 -3.52 24.49 23.86
C SER A 48 -3.44 24.08 22.40
N LEU A 49 -4.60 23.97 21.76
CA LEU A 49 -4.68 23.67 20.34
C LEU A 49 -4.74 24.97 19.54
N PRO A 50 -3.93 25.10 18.47
CA PRO A 50 -4.11 26.20 17.53
C PRO A 50 -5.47 26.10 16.84
N THR A 51 -5.99 27.22 16.34
CA THR A 51 -7.12 27.20 15.42
C THR A 51 -6.76 26.35 14.20
N ALA A 52 -7.74 25.62 13.66
CA ALA A 52 -7.57 24.84 12.43
C ALA A 52 -6.86 25.66 11.34
N ASN A 53 -5.91 25.01 10.66
CA ASN A 53 -5.11 25.62 9.60
C ASN A 53 -5.33 24.88 8.28
N GLU A 54 -5.65 25.61 7.22
CA GLU A 54 -5.71 25.02 5.88
C GLU A 54 -4.27 24.70 5.40
N PRO A 55 -3.97 23.45 5.01
CA PRO A 55 -2.63 23.11 4.53
C PRO A 55 -2.24 23.88 3.27
N THR A 56 -1.00 24.37 3.23
CA THR A 56 -0.49 25.10 2.07
C THR A 56 0.05 24.15 1.01
N ARG A 57 -0.63 24.04 -0.14
CA ARG A 57 -0.29 23.11 -1.23
C ARG A 57 1.16 23.19 -1.71
N SER A 58 1.76 24.39 -1.73
CA SER A 58 3.14 24.59 -2.21
C SER A 58 4.21 23.92 -1.35
N GLY A 59 3.92 23.62 -0.07
CA GLY A 59 4.80 22.84 0.79
C GLY A 59 4.45 21.36 0.86
N ILE A 60 3.54 20.88 0.01
CA ILE A 60 3.20 19.45 -0.07
C ILE A 60 3.83 18.87 -1.32
N VAL A 61 4.71 17.89 -1.15
CA VAL A 61 5.29 17.09 -2.22
C VAL A 61 4.28 16.01 -2.62
N ASP A 62 3.86 16.03 -3.87
CA ASP A 62 3.01 14.98 -4.44
C ASP A 62 3.89 13.83 -4.93
N LEU A 63 3.96 12.77 -4.12
CA LEU A 63 4.77 11.61 -4.41
C LEU A 63 4.30 10.87 -5.65
N SER A 64 3.06 11.04 -6.11
CA SER A 64 2.59 10.38 -7.35
C SER A 64 3.43 10.77 -8.57
N GLU A 65 3.90 12.02 -8.61
CA GLU A 65 4.73 12.59 -9.68
C GLU A 65 6.22 12.21 -9.55
N THR A 66 6.62 11.61 -8.44
CA THR A 66 8.01 11.23 -8.16
C THR A 66 8.29 9.76 -8.49
N ASN A 67 9.56 9.35 -8.33
CA ASN A 67 9.95 7.93 -8.37
C ASN A 67 10.00 7.27 -6.98
N SER A 68 9.61 8.00 -5.93
CA SER A 68 9.67 7.55 -4.55
C SER A 68 8.75 6.34 -4.33
N PRO A 69 9.13 5.40 -3.42
CA PRO A 69 8.23 4.35 -2.96
C PRO A 69 6.95 4.96 -2.36
N LEU A 70 5.80 4.33 -2.61
CA LEU A 70 4.50 4.76 -2.09
C LEU A 70 3.99 3.86 -0.95
N GLY A 71 4.88 3.00 -0.43
CA GLY A 71 4.53 2.03 0.61
C GLY A 71 3.56 0.96 0.12
N ILE A 72 2.66 0.54 1.01
CA ILE A 72 1.68 -0.53 0.81
C ILE A 72 0.26 -0.03 0.55
N GLY A 73 0.01 1.26 0.76
CA GLY A 73 -1.29 1.88 0.60
C GLY A 73 -1.29 3.32 1.05
N TYR A 74 -2.46 3.85 1.42
CA TYR A 74 -2.61 5.21 1.90
C TYR A 74 -3.78 5.37 2.88
N ILE A 75 -3.75 6.45 3.65
CA ILE A 75 -4.90 6.91 4.44
C ILE A 75 -5.53 8.14 3.76
N ILE A 76 -6.85 8.10 3.64
CA ILE A 76 -7.71 9.17 3.11
C ILE A 76 -9.03 9.22 3.90
N PRO A 77 -9.90 10.23 3.68
CA PRO A 77 -11.27 10.20 4.18
C PRO A 77 -12.04 8.96 3.73
N SER A 78 -12.82 8.37 4.64
CA SER A 78 -13.67 7.19 4.35
C SER A 78 -14.89 7.55 3.49
N ASP A 79 -15.46 8.73 3.74
CA ASP A 79 -16.55 9.30 2.96
C ASP A 79 -15.97 10.27 1.92
N LEU A 80 -16.30 10.02 0.66
CA LEU A 80 -15.79 10.74 -0.50
C LEU A 80 -16.88 11.52 -1.24
N ASP A 81 -18.10 11.62 -0.69
CA ASP A 81 -19.23 12.31 -1.31
C ASP A 81 -18.91 13.79 -1.63
N PHE A 82 -17.99 14.39 -0.86
CA PHE A 82 -17.52 15.76 -1.09
C PHE A 82 -16.80 15.93 -2.45
N LEU A 83 -16.32 14.85 -3.08
CA LEU A 83 -15.73 14.88 -4.41
C LEU A 83 -16.78 15.03 -5.53
N GLU A 84 -18.06 14.75 -5.27
CA GLU A 84 -19.13 14.88 -6.27
C GLU A 84 -19.52 16.33 -6.56
N ALA A 85 -19.29 17.23 -5.59
CA ALA A 85 -19.54 18.66 -5.69
C ALA A 85 -18.27 19.46 -5.32
N PRO A 86 -17.22 19.43 -6.17
CA PRO A 86 -15.91 20.01 -5.84
C PRO A 86 -15.95 21.53 -5.67
N GLU A 87 -16.86 22.24 -6.34
CA GLU A 87 -17.03 23.69 -6.18
C GLU A 87 -17.57 24.06 -4.80
N GLU A 88 -18.47 23.25 -4.25
CA GLU A 88 -19.06 23.46 -2.92
C GLU A 88 -18.12 23.00 -1.80
N ASN A 89 -17.26 22.02 -2.10
CA ASN A 89 -16.35 21.39 -1.14
C ASN A 89 -14.88 21.72 -1.40
N ALA A 90 -14.60 22.85 -2.06
CA ALA A 90 -13.24 23.24 -2.46
C ALA A 90 -12.24 23.21 -1.29
N ALA A 91 -12.68 23.58 -0.08
CA ALA A 91 -11.88 23.58 1.14
C ALA A 91 -11.44 22.18 1.64
N LYS A 92 -12.03 21.10 1.11
CA LYS A 92 -11.69 19.70 1.46
C LYS A 92 -10.86 19.00 0.39
N LEU A 93 -10.73 19.59 -0.79
CA LEU A 93 -9.95 19.02 -1.89
C LEU A 93 -8.44 19.02 -1.59
N GLU A 94 -7.71 18.24 -2.36
CA GLU A 94 -6.29 17.97 -2.18
C GLU A 94 -5.97 17.49 -0.76
N ALA A 95 -5.40 18.36 0.08
CA ALA A 95 -5.07 18.10 1.49
C ALA A 95 -5.97 18.89 2.46
N GLY A 96 -6.97 19.62 1.98
CA GLY A 96 -7.84 20.47 2.79
C GLY A 96 -8.61 19.70 3.88
N TRP A 97 -8.95 18.43 3.61
CA TRP A 97 -9.56 17.51 4.58
C TRP A 97 -8.76 17.34 5.88
N LEU A 98 -7.46 17.65 5.90
CA LEU A 98 -6.65 17.61 7.11
C LEU A 98 -7.12 18.59 8.19
N THR A 99 -7.93 19.58 7.84
CA THR A 99 -8.57 20.51 8.79
C THR A 99 -9.57 19.83 9.73
N ASP A 100 -10.06 18.64 9.38
CA ASP A 100 -11.09 17.91 10.12
C ASP A 100 -10.55 16.69 10.89
N ILE A 101 -9.23 16.42 10.83
CA ILE A 101 -8.67 15.19 11.41
C ILE A 101 -8.04 15.38 12.78
N GLU A 102 -8.05 14.30 13.54
CA GLU A 102 -7.28 14.14 14.75
C GLU A 102 -6.63 12.75 14.74
N LEU A 103 -5.30 12.70 14.56
CA LEU A 103 -4.58 11.44 14.43
C LEU A 103 -3.36 11.43 15.36
N PRO A 104 -3.39 10.64 16.45
CA PRO A 104 -2.24 10.52 17.34
C PRO A 104 -1.12 9.72 16.66
N LEU A 105 0.11 10.16 16.91
CA LEU A 105 1.35 9.64 16.34
C LEU A 105 2.25 9.07 17.44
N PHE A 106 2.84 7.92 17.15
CA PHE A 106 3.66 7.13 18.06
C PHE A 106 5.02 6.83 17.42
N ALA A 107 6.06 6.76 18.25
CA ALA A 107 7.41 6.47 17.77
C ALA A 107 7.56 4.99 17.38
N THR A 108 6.86 4.11 18.10
CA THR A 108 6.77 2.67 17.85
C THR A 108 5.35 2.17 18.11
N PRO A 109 4.96 1.01 17.58
CA PRO A 109 3.69 0.37 17.94
C PRO A 109 3.56 0.20 19.45
N ALA A 110 2.43 0.63 20.00
CA ALA A 110 2.12 0.65 21.44
C ALA A 110 3.17 1.37 22.32
N GLY A 111 4.02 2.19 21.70
CA GLY A 111 5.08 2.93 22.38
C GLY A 111 4.61 4.28 22.91
N GLU A 112 5.57 5.17 23.11
CA GLU A 112 5.32 6.53 23.52
C GLU A 112 4.59 7.31 22.41
N HIS A 113 3.46 7.91 22.79
CA HIS A 113 2.79 8.93 22.00
C HIS A 113 3.69 10.16 21.93
N TRP A 114 4.07 10.61 20.73
CA TRP A 114 5.02 11.72 20.56
C TRP A 114 4.39 12.98 19.96
N GLY A 115 3.19 12.89 19.38
CA GLY A 115 2.51 14.06 18.83
C GLY A 115 1.25 13.73 18.05
N TRP A 116 0.63 14.74 17.46
CA TRP A 116 -0.62 14.63 16.71
C TRP A 116 -0.49 15.21 15.30
N LEU A 117 -1.19 14.62 14.33
CA LEU A 117 -1.74 15.40 13.23
C LEU A 117 -3.11 15.90 13.67
N PHE A 118 -3.29 17.22 13.74
CA PHE A 118 -4.48 17.82 14.31
C PHE A 118 -4.89 19.02 13.47
N GLN A 119 -6.03 18.93 12.77
CA GLN A 119 -6.67 20.06 12.08
C GLN A 119 -5.70 20.90 11.23
N GLY A 120 -4.87 20.24 10.42
CA GLY A 120 -3.88 20.87 9.54
C GLY A 120 -2.56 21.28 10.20
N TRP A 121 -2.30 20.80 11.42
CA TRP A 121 -1.06 20.98 12.15
C TRP A 121 -0.37 19.64 12.43
N LEU A 122 0.95 19.65 12.50
CA LEU A 122 1.73 18.67 13.26
C LEU A 122 2.04 19.26 14.63
N VAL A 123 1.64 18.57 15.70
CA VAL A 123 1.81 19.02 17.08
C VAL A 123 2.65 18.02 17.86
N PRO A 124 3.99 18.15 17.88
CA PRO A 124 4.84 17.32 18.72
C PRO A 124 4.65 17.66 20.20
N ASN A 125 4.73 16.66 21.08
CA ASN A 125 4.54 16.84 22.50
C ASN A 125 5.58 17.80 23.10
N GLY A 126 5.09 18.84 23.79
CA GLY A 126 5.95 19.85 24.42
C GLY A 126 6.66 20.81 23.45
N GLN A 127 6.30 20.81 22.17
CA GLN A 127 6.88 21.69 21.16
C GLN A 127 5.80 22.57 20.50
N SER A 128 6.25 23.57 19.74
CA SER A 128 5.37 24.40 18.92
C SER A 128 4.73 23.58 17.81
N ALA A 129 3.45 23.86 17.53
CA ALA A 129 2.76 23.32 16.37
C ALA A 129 3.39 23.82 15.07
N LEU A 130 3.42 22.97 14.05
CA LEU A 130 3.95 23.26 12.71
C LEU A 130 2.81 23.17 11.71
N ALA A 131 2.53 24.26 10.99
CA ALA A 131 1.50 24.29 9.96
C ALA A 131 1.91 23.45 8.76
N ILE A 132 1.04 22.51 8.36
CA ILE A 132 1.32 21.58 7.26
C ILE A 132 1.46 22.36 5.93
N GLY A 133 2.59 22.17 5.26
CA GLY A 133 2.91 22.83 3.98
C GLY A 133 3.36 24.29 4.10
N ALA A 134 3.31 24.89 5.30
CA ALA A 134 3.82 26.25 5.53
C ALA A 134 5.12 26.23 6.35
N ASP A 135 5.09 25.61 7.53
CA ASP A 135 6.26 25.52 8.42
C ASP A 135 7.08 24.26 8.17
N ALA A 136 6.45 23.23 7.61
CA ALA A 136 7.07 21.95 7.32
C ALA A 136 6.60 21.41 5.97
N ALA A 137 7.55 20.87 5.20
CA ALA A 137 7.25 20.19 3.95
C ALA A 137 6.67 18.80 4.23
N PHE A 138 5.53 18.50 3.62
CA PHE A 138 4.83 17.22 3.80
C PHE A 138 4.87 16.40 2.52
N ALA A 139 4.82 15.08 2.65
CA ALA A 139 4.81 14.17 1.51
C ALA A 139 3.50 13.40 1.49
N MET A 140 2.75 13.53 0.39
CA MET A 140 1.44 12.90 0.21
C MET A 140 1.37 12.24 -1.17
N VAL A 141 0.40 11.38 -1.41
CA VAL A 141 0.19 10.71 -2.70
C VAL A 141 -1.17 11.07 -3.25
N ARG A 142 -1.23 11.46 -4.53
CA ARG A 142 -2.50 11.60 -5.24
C ARG A 142 -3.15 10.24 -5.44
N THR A 143 -4.36 10.09 -4.91
CA THR A 143 -5.13 8.84 -4.99
C THR A 143 -6.26 8.95 -6.01
N GLN A 144 -6.80 10.16 -6.17
CA GLN A 144 -7.81 10.55 -7.15
C GLN A 144 -7.46 11.94 -7.71
N SER A 145 -8.13 12.37 -8.79
CA SER A 145 -7.82 13.63 -9.48
C SER A 145 -7.70 14.84 -8.53
N ALA A 146 -8.52 14.89 -7.48
CA ALA A 146 -8.58 16.00 -6.53
C ALA A 146 -8.27 15.62 -5.07
N LEU A 147 -7.61 14.48 -4.78
CA LEU A 147 -7.38 14.03 -3.40
C LEU A 147 -5.95 13.57 -3.15
N LEU A 148 -5.35 14.09 -2.08
CA LEU A 148 -4.05 13.67 -1.56
C LEU A 148 -4.25 12.85 -0.28
N GLY A 149 -3.60 11.68 -0.20
CA GLY A 149 -3.58 10.81 0.97
C GLY A 149 -2.19 10.69 1.60
N PHE A 150 -2.13 10.24 2.84
CA PHE A 150 -0.85 9.90 3.48
C PHE A 150 -0.40 8.50 3.08
N PRO A 151 0.80 8.31 2.52
CA PRO A 151 1.31 6.97 2.23
C PRO A 151 1.51 6.17 3.51
N ILE A 152 1.17 4.89 3.44
CA ILE A 152 1.40 3.92 4.52
C ILE A 152 2.55 3.03 4.10
N LEU A 153 3.66 3.10 4.85
CA LEU A 153 4.87 2.35 4.57
C LEU A 153 4.75 0.89 5.02
N GLU A 154 3.99 0.65 6.09
CA GLU A 154 3.87 -0.64 6.75
C GLU A 154 2.53 -0.74 7.49
N SER A 155 1.94 -1.94 7.49
CA SER A 155 0.77 -2.29 8.32
C SER A 155 1.06 -3.56 9.08
N ARG A 156 0.53 -3.67 10.28
CA ARG A 156 0.64 -4.86 11.13
C ARG A 156 -0.74 -5.45 11.39
N ASP A 157 -0.79 -6.76 11.64
CA ASP A 157 -2.03 -7.48 11.93
C ASP A 157 -2.72 -7.01 13.21
N ASP A 158 -1.96 -6.37 14.11
CA ASP A 158 -2.45 -5.76 15.35
C ASP A 158 -2.98 -4.32 15.14
N GLY A 159 -3.20 -3.89 13.89
CA GLY A 159 -3.88 -2.63 13.57
C GLY A 159 -2.98 -1.40 13.52
N TRP A 160 -1.67 -1.54 13.71
CA TRP A 160 -0.71 -0.43 13.62
C TRP A 160 -0.30 -0.14 12.17
N LEU A 161 -0.29 1.14 11.82
CA LEU A 161 0.05 1.67 10.50
C LEU A 161 1.23 2.64 10.63
N ARG A 162 2.25 2.49 9.78
CA ARG A 162 3.37 3.43 9.70
C ARG A 162 3.10 4.46 8.60
N VAL A 163 2.65 5.64 9.02
CA VAL A 163 2.30 6.76 8.16
C VAL A 163 3.55 7.55 7.79
N GLN A 164 3.74 7.82 6.51
CA GLN A 164 4.72 8.79 6.03
C GLN A 164 4.06 10.18 6.00
N TYR A 165 4.65 11.16 6.68
CA TYR A 165 4.13 12.53 6.69
C TYR A 165 5.11 13.54 6.07
N THR A 166 6.41 13.23 5.97
CA THR A 166 7.37 13.96 5.13
C THR A 166 8.18 12.99 4.26
N GLU A 167 9.05 13.47 3.37
CA GLU A 167 9.85 12.58 2.50
C GLU A 167 10.70 11.57 3.29
N THR A 168 11.14 11.92 4.50
CA THR A 168 11.95 11.06 5.38
C THR A 168 11.31 10.79 6.75
N GLY A 169 10.27 11.55 7.11
CA GLY A 169 9.56 11.47 8.38
C GLY A 169 8.39 10.49 8.32
N SER A 170 8.34 9.60 9.30
CA SER A 170 7.25 8.64 9.48
C SER A 170 6.95 8.41 10.95
N ALA A 171 5.72 8.06 11.26
CA ALA A 171 5.28 7.72 12.59
C ALA A 171 4.22 6.62 12.55
N TRP A 172 3.99 6.00 13.70
CA TRP A 172 2.97 4.97 13.86
C TRP A 172 1.65 5.58 14.31
N THR A 173 0.55 5.09 13.77
CA THR A 173 -0.80 5.30 14.29
C THR A 173 -1.55 3.97 14.33
N HIS A 174 -2.68 3.91 15.02
CA HIS A 174 -3.47 2.70 15.12
C HIS A 174 -4.83 2.92 14.43
N THR A 175 -5.33 1.89 13.75
CA THR A 175 -6.61 1.92 13.02
C THR A 175 -7.80 2.35 13.88
N SER A 176 -7.79 2.04 15.19
CA SER A 176 -8.83 2.51 16.13
C SER A 176 -8.89 4.03 16.33
N TYR A 177 -7.90 4.78 15.82
CA TYR A 177 -7.86 6.24 15.93
C TYR A 177 -8.31 6.95 14.64
N LEU A 178 -8.62 6.21 13.58
CA LEU A 178 -9.00 6.78 12.29
C LEU A 178 -10.36 7.51 12.33
N ASP A 179 -11.15 7.31 13.38
CA ASP A 179 -12.46 7.93 13.59
C ASP A 179 -12.49 8.97 14.74
N LEU A 180 -11.33 9.49 15.18
CA LEU A 180 -11.29 10.46 16.28
C LEU A 180 -11.66 11.89 15.88
N GLY A 181 -11.44 12.27 14.62
CA GLY A 181 -11.71 13.61 14.11
C GLY A 181 -13.18 13.84 13.77
N ASN A 182 -13.46 15.01 13.17
CA ASN A 182 -14.76 15.29 12.56
C ASN A 182 -14.95 14.54 11.23
N LEU A 183 -13.87 13.95 10.72
CA LEU A 183 -13.81 13.18 9.50
C LEU A 183 -13.20 11.82 9.78
N SER A 184 -13.95 10.76 9.50
CA SER A 184 -13.46 9.38 9.54
C SER A 184 -12.47 9.13 8.41
N LEU A 185 -11.41 8.39 8.73
CA LEU A 185 -10.37 8.00 7.79
C LEU A 185 -10.40 6.49 7.53
N THR A 186 -9.97 6.09 6.34
CA THR A 186 -9.82 4.70 5.94
C THR A 186 -8.39 4.45 5.49
N PHE A 187 -7.91 3.22 5.70
CA PHE A 187 -6.66 2.73 5.14
C PHE A 187 -6.98 1.84 3.94
N GLU A 188 -6.54 2.28 2.76
CA GLU A 188 -6.70 1.57 1.50
C GLU A 188 -5.36 0.97 1.07
N ARG A 189 -5.35 -0.31 0.74
CA ARG A 189 -4.13 -0.98 0.23
C ARG A 189 -4.08 -0.95 -1.29
N TRP A 190 -2.87 -0.84 -1.83
CA TRP A 190 -2.68 -0.81 -3.28
C TRP A 190 -3.13 -2.11 -3.96
N ASP A 191 -2.89 -3.27 -3.35
CA ASP A 191 -3.29 -4.58 -3.89
C ASP A 191 -4.81 -4.73 -3.97
N ASP A 192 -5.54 -4.26 -2.96
CA ASP A 192 -7.00 -4.26 -2.94
C ASP A 192 -7.57 -3.32 -4.01
N LEU A 193 -7.02 -2.11 -4.15
CA LEU A 193 -7.43 -1.16 -5.17
C LEU A 193 -7.20 -1.69 -6.59
N LEU A 194 -6.03 -2.28 -6.85
CA LEU A 194 -5.70 -2.87 -8.15
C LEU A 194 -6.61 -4.05 -8.50
N SER A 195 -7.02 -4.83 -7.51
CA SER A 195 -7.93 -5.97 -7.70
C SER A 195 -9.35 -5.55 -8.08
N ASN A 196 -9.76 -4.33 -7.68
CA ASN A 196 -11.09 -3.79 -7.94
C ASN A 196 -11.11 -2.71 -9.04
N ALA A 197 -9.95 -2.40 -9.63
CA ALA A 197 -9.86 -1.41 -10.69
C ALA A 197 -10.45 -1.95 -12.00
N GLU A 198 -11.16 -1.09 -12.74
CA GLU A 198 -11.63 -1.42 -14.09
C GLU A 198 -10.47 -1.33 -15.11
N GLN A 199 -9.59 -0.36 -14.90
CA GLN A 199 -8.43 -0.10 -15.73
C GLN A 199 -7.23 0.30 -14.90
N LEU A 200 -6.06 -0.17 -15.34
CA LEU A 200 -4.76 0.25 -14.83
C LEU A 200 -4.08 1.18 -15.82
N GLN A 201 -3.23 2.05 -15.28
CA GLN A 201 -2.31 2.86 -16.07
C GLN A 201 -0.91 2.80 -15.46
N PHE A 202 0.10 3.20 -16.23
CA PHE A 202 1.42 3.37 -15.66
C PHE A 202 1.45 4.59 -14.76
N ARG A 203 2.11 4.47 -13.61
CA ARG A 203 2.34 5.63 -12.72
C ARG A 203 3.10 6.75 -13.44
N GLN A 204 4.07 6.36 -14.27
CA GLN A 204 4.90 7.28 -15.03
C GLN A 204 4.56 7.12 -16.51
N ALA A 205 4.00 8.16 -17.12
CA ALA A 205 3.39 8.09 -18.45
C ALA A 205 4.36 7.69 -19.56
N GLU A 206 5.65 8.01 -19.43
CA GLU A 206 6.66 7.68 -20.44
C GLU A 206 7.09 6.21 -20.44
N ASN A 207 6.62 5.44 -19.45
CA ASN A 207 7.07 4.07 -19.29
C ASN A 207 6.38 3.11 -20.24
N ALA A 208 7.13 2.08 -20.60
CA ALA A 208 6.61 0.85 -21.14
C ALA A 208 7.00 -0.29 -20.18
N GLN A 209 6.12 -1.26 -20.01
CA GLN A 209 6.34 -2.37 -19.10
C GLN A 209 6.25 -3.72 -19.82
N VAL A 210 7.02 -4.68 -19.32
CA VAL A 210 7.11 -6.02 -19.90
C VAL A 210 5.89 -6.84 -19.48
N LEU A 211 5.15 -7.36 -20.46
CA LEU A 211 4.14 -8.39 -20.25
C LEU A 211 4.79 -9.77 -20.32
N ARG A 212 4.47 -10.64 -19.36
CA ARG A 212 5.10 -11.94 -19.19
C ARG A 212 4.10 -13.07 -19.15
N SER A 213 4.50 -14.27 -19.50
CA SER A 213 3.61 -15.44 -19.39
C SER A 213 3.49 -15.99 -17.97
N GLN A 214 4.42 -15.63 -17.06
CA GLN A 214 4.41 -16.03 -15.66
C GLN A 214 4.87 -14.87 -14.75
N PRO A 215 4.46 -14.84 -13.46
CA PRO A 215 4.80 -13.78 -12.52
C PRO A 215 6.24 -13.91 -11.97
N GLU A 216 7.22 -13.87 -12.86
CA GLU A 216 8.65 -13.98 -12.52
C GLU A 216 9.52 -13.16 -13.49
N LEU A 217 10.73 -12.79 -13.06
CA LEU A 217 11.67 -11.97 -13.84
C LEU A 217 12.50 -12.75 -14.87
N SER A 218 12.09 -13.97 -15.24
CA SER A 218 12.85 -14.87 -16.12
C SER A 218 12.78 -14.45 -17.61
N ARG A 219 13.12 -15.33 -18.55
CA ARG A 219 13.07 -15.07 -20.01
C ARG A 219 11.68 -15.28 -20.63
N ASN A 220 10.64 -15.19 -19.82
CA ASN A 220 9.24 -15.45 -20.17
C ASN A 220 8.49 -14.22 -20.74
N VAL A 221 9.17 -13.39 -21.52
CA VAL A 221 8.62 -12.15 -22.07
C VAL A 221 7.68 -12.46 -23.23
N ILE A 222 6.46 -11.90 -23.17
CA ILE A 222 5.49 -11.92 -24.28
C ILE A 222 5.73 -10.69 -25.16
N THR A 223 5.62 -9.51 -24.57
CA THR A 223 5.70 -8.24 -25.31
C THR A 223 6.03 -7.07 -24.38
N LEU A 224 6.24 -5.90 -24.98
CA LEU A 224 6.29 -4.62 -24.28
C LEU A 224 4.94 -3.90 -24.43
N VAL A 225 4.38 -3.44 -23.32
CA VAL A 225 3.12 -2.71 -23.21
C VAL A 225 3.43 -1.24 -23.00
N ARG A 226 2.84 -0.37 -23.81
CA ARG A 226 3.01 1.09 -23.72
C ARG A 226 1.79 1.73 -23.05
N ASN A 227 1.94 3.00 -22.67
CA ASN A 227 0.89 3.76 -21.98
C ASN A 227 -0.38 3.98 -22.83
N ASP A 228 -0.28 3.83 -24.15
CA ASP A 228 -1.35 3.89 -25.14
C ASP A 228 -2.16 2.58 -25.25
N SER A 229 -2.02 1.68 -24.26
CA SER A 229 -2.71 0.39 -24.23
C SER A 229 -3.83 0.41 -23.18
N LEU A 230 -4.95 -0.24 -23.48
CA LEU A 230 -5.97 -0.53 -22.47
C LEU A 230 -5.48 -1.72 -21.63
N ILE A 231 -5.33 -1.53 -20.32
CA ILE A 231 -4.82 -2.53 -19.38
C ILE A 231 -5.91 -2.82 -18.35
N GLU A 232 -6.56 -3.96 -18.46
CA GLU A 232 -7.59 -4.41 -17.52
C GLU A 232 -6.97 -5.41 -16.53
N PRO A 233 -7.10 -5.21 -15.20
CA PRO A 233 -6.63 -6.20 -14.24
C PRO A 233 -7.55 -7.43 -14.23
N LEU A 234 -6.95 -8.60 -14.05
CA LEU A 234 -7.66 -9.88 -13.95
C LEU A 234 -7.42 -10.55 -12.59
N GLU A 235 -6.21 -10.45 -12.05
CA GLU A 235 -5.82 -11.12 -10.80
C GLU A 235 -4.59 -10.42 -10.20
N VAL A 236 -4.53 -10.23 -8.89
CA VAL A 236 -3.34 -9.75 -8.18
C VAL A 236 -2.73 -10.90 -7.37
N ALA A 237 -1.43 -11.13 -7.54
CA ALA A 237 -0.67 -12.14 -6.82
C ALA A 237 0.72 -11.60 -6.42
N GLY A 238 0.87 -11.26 -5.13
CA GLY A 238 2.11 -10.66 -4.62
C GLY A 238 2.43 -9.34 -5.35
N ASP A 239 3.62 -9.22 -5.91
CA ASP A 239 4.08 -8.03 -6.66
C ASP A 239 3.59 -7.98 -8.12
N TRP A 240 2.75 -8.95 -8.52
CA TRP A 240 2.33 -9.13 -9.89
C TRP A 240 0.83 -8.97 -10.04
N VAL A 241 0.43 -8.45 -11.19
CA VAL A 241 -0.95 -8.35 -11.63
C VAL A 241 -1.05 -9.03 -12.98
N ARG A 242 -1.95 -10.01 -13.08
CA ARG A 242 -2.36 -10.57 -14.36
C ARG A 242 -3.30 -9.57 -14.99
N VAL A 243 -3.07 -9.26 -16.25
CA VAL A 243 -3.82 -8.26 -16.99
C VAL A 243 -4.25 -8.81 -18.34
N ARG A 244 -5.29 -8.19 -18.88
CA ARG A 244 -5.64 -8.22 -20.29
C ARG A 244 -5.22 -6.89 -20.91
N VAL A 245 -4.45 -6.96 -21.99
CA VAL A 245 -3.94 -5.79 -22.69
C VAL A 245 -4.54 -5.74 -24.09
N THR A 246 -5.20 -4.65 -24.44
CA THR A 246 -5.80 -4.44 -25.77
C THR A 246 -5.12 -3.29 -26.50
N ARG A 247 -4.75 -3.52 -27.78
CA ARG A 247 -4.03 -2.54 -28.63
C ARG A 247 -4.23 -2.77 -30.14
N PRO A 248 -4.23 -1.71 -30.98
CA PRO A 248 -4.23 -0.31 -30.59
C PRO A 248 -5.61 0.14 -30.10
N VAL A 249 -5.63 1.18 -29.26
CA VAL A 249 -6.85 1.78 -28.71
C VAL A 249 -6.81 3.30 -28.92
N GLU A 250 -7.97 3.94 -28.91
CA GLU A 250 -8.15 5.39 -28.78
C GLU A 250 -8.95 5.64 -27.51
N GLY A 251 -8.28 6.14 -26.46
CA GLY A 251 -8.83 6.16 -25.10
C GLY A 251 -9.25 4.75 -24.67
N CYS A 252 -10.53 4.58 -24.37
CA CYS A 252 -11.14 3.32 -23.95
C CYS A 252 -11.59 2.40 -25.10
N GLN A 253 -11.44 2.82 -26.36
CA GLN A 253 -12.01 2.10 -27.49
C GLN A 253 -10.96 1.33 -28.28
N ALA A 254 -11.18 0.02 -28.44
CA ALA A 254 -10.40 -0.80 -29.34
C ALA A 254 -10.62 -0.38 -30.80
N LEU A 255 -9.51 -0.13 -31.51
CA LEU A 255 -9.54 0.24 -32.92
C LEU A 255 -9.67 -0.99 -33.82
N ALA A 256 -10.03 -0.77 -35.09
CA ALA A 256 -10.12 -1.85 -36.06
C ALA A 256 -8.79 -2.63 -36.17
N GLY A 257 -8.86 -3.95 -36.02
CA GLY A 257 -7.68 -4.82 -36.01
C GLY A 257 -6.94 -4.89 -34.66
N ALA A 258 -7.52 -4.34 -33.59
CA ALA A 258 -7.02 -4.50 -32.24
C ALA A 258 -6.84 -5.97 -31.86
N ARG A 259 -5.81 -6.22 -31.07
CA ARG A 259 -5.47 -7.53 -30.52
C ARG A 259 -5.44 -7.44 -29.01
N THR A 260 -5.81 -8.54 -28.40
CA THR A 260 -5.82 -8.71 -26.96
C THR A 260 -4.80 -9.78 -26.58
N GLU A 261 -3.98 -9.48 -25.58
CA GLU A 261 -2.98 -10.38 -25.02
C GLU A 261 -3.13 -10.39 -23.50
N GLU A 262 -3.12 -11.57 -22.89
CA GLU A 262 -3.11 -11.72 -21.44
C GLU A 262 -1.72 -12.09 -20.95
N GLY A 263 -1.38 -11.63 -19.75
CA GLY A 263 -0.11 -11.97 -19.11
C GLY A 263 0.06 -11.27 -17.77
N TRP A 264 1.24 -11.38 -17.21
CA TRP A 264 1.63 -10.83 -15.93
C TRP A 264 2.48 -9.58 -16.11
N MET A 265 2.11 -8.52 -15.41
CA MET A 265 2.88 -7.30 -15.27
C MET A 265 3.22 -7.08 -13.80
N ARG A 266 4.37 -6.48 -13.55
CA ARG A 266 4.81 -6.22 -12.19
C ARG A 266 4.26 -4.88 -11.75
N TRP A 267 3.41 -4.82 -10.73
CA TRP A 267 2.82 -3.57 -10.23
C TRP A 267 3.64 -2.94 -9.09
N ARG A 268 4.46 -3.74 -8.40
CA ARG A 268 5.34 -3.29 -7.31
C ARG A 268 6.77 -3.77 -7.52
N ARG A 269 7.73 -2.85 -7.49
CA ARG A 269 9.18 -3.13 -7.54
C ARG A 269 9.70 -3.71 -6.21
N ASN A 270 10.90 -4.30 -6.26
CA ASN A 270 11.58 -4.84 -5.06
C ASN A 270 11.83 -3.78 -3.97
N ASP A 271 11.95 -2.51 -4.36
CA ASP A 271 12.15 -1.36 -3.47
C ASP A 271 10.83 -0.78 -2.92
N GLY A 272 9.69 -1.43 -3.18
CA GLY A 272 8.37 -0.93 -2.82
C GLY A 272 7.81 0.13 -3.77
N GLY A 273 8.51 0.44 -4.87
CA GLY A 273 8.04 1.38 -5.87
C GLY A 273 6.84 0.85 -6.67
N ILE A 274 5.72 1.57 -6.63
CA ILE A 274 4.54 1.27 -7.47
C ILE A 274 4.80 1.67 -8.92
N THR A 275 4.43 0.81 -9.86
CA THR A 275 4.59 1.00 -11.31
C THR A 275 3.26 1.05 -12.05
N LEU A 276 2.22 0.42 -11.50
CA LEU A 276 0.85 0.40 -11.98
C LEU A 276 -0.08 0.90 -10.88
N TRP A 277 -1.04 1.73 -11.25
CA TRP A 277 -2.10 2.24 -10.37
C TRP A 277 -3.42 2.30 -11.15
N GLN A 278 -4.52 2.50 -10.43
CA GLN A 278 -5.84 2.70 -11.02
C GLN A 278 -5.84 3.90 -11.97
N ALA A 279 -6.49 3.76 -13.13
CA ALA A 279 -6.68 4.87 -14.04
C ALA A 279 -7.65 5.90 -13.44
N ALA A 280 -7.36 7.19 -13.63
CA ALA A 280 -8.24 8.27 -13.17
C ALA A 280 -9.53 8.35 -14.00
N GLU A 281 -9.44 8.01 -15.29
CA GLU A 281 -10.57 7.92 -16.20
C GLU A 281 -11.10 6.48 -16.21
N ARG A 282 -12.42 6.33 -16.13
CA ARG A 282 -13.09 5.02 -16.24
C ARG A 282 -13.48 4.74 -17.68
N CYS A 283 -13.26 3.51 -18.13
CA CYS A 283 -13.81 3.02 -19.38
C CYS A 283 -15.20 2.43 -19.13
N GLY A 284 -16.23 3.20 -19.47
CA GLY A 284 -17.65 2.80 -19.38
C GLY A 284 -18.16 2.03 -20.58
#